data_AF-L0EIB4-F1
#
_entry.id   AF-L0EIB4-F1
#
_cell.length_a   1.000
_cell.length_b   1.000
_cell.length_c   1.000
_cell.angle_alpha   90.00
_cell.angle_beta   90.00
_cell.angle_gamma   90.00
#
_symmetry.space_group_name_H-M   'P 1'
#
loop_
_entity.id
_entity.type
_entity.pdbx_description
1 polymer ?
#
loop_
_entity_poly.entity_id
_entity_poly.type
_entity_poly.pdbx_seq_one_letter_code
_entity_poly.pdbx_strand_id
1 'polypeptide(L)'
;MDHMKKYWSEELELIRKGINGLDGYRTIISNHYYRDRQSDRGYDEMDVLMAITTGRIVEGYDCGQHPTQRNRDPKRIIIGKDKYGEWVVVPVAMKSSKEFIVTTVFPPTDLKRYGKYLVD
;
A
#
# COMPACT_ATOMS: atom_id res chain seq x y z
N MET A 1 16.85 4.41 8.38
CA MET A 1 17.20 5.03 7.08
C MET A 1 16.53 4.20 6.00
N ASP A 2 15.58 4.77 5.26
CA ASP A 2 14.89 4.09 4.15
C ASP A 2 15.87 3.91 2.97
N HIS A 3 16.75 2.93 3.07
CA HIS A 3 17.81 2.64 2.11
C HIS A 3 17.30 2.35 0.69
N MET A 4 15.99 2.07 0.55
CA MET A 4 15.33 1.81 -0.73
C MET A 4 14.49 2.99 -1.26
N LYS A 5 14.50 4.15 -0.59
CA LYS A 5 13.66 5.31 -0.97
C LYS A 5 13.90 5.78 -2.41
N LYS A 6 15.13 5.60 -2.93
CA LYS A 6 15.48 5.91 -4.32
C LYS A 6 14.70 5.09 -5.36
N TYR A 7 14.16 3.93 -5.00
CA TYR A 7 13.38 3.06 -5.88
C TYR A 7 11.87 3.26 -5.74
N TRP A 8 11.38 4.01 -4.75
CA TRP A 8 9.95 4.09 -4.45
C TRP A 8 9.11 4.63 -5.60
N SER A 9 9.65 5.58 -6.37
CA SER A 9 8.93 6.09 -7.54
C SER A 9 8.72 4.99 -8.58
N GLU A 10 9.75 4.18 -8.85
CA GLU A 10 9.67 3.05 -9.77
C GLU A 10 8.75 1.96 -9.22
N GLU A 11 8.91 1.57 -7.97
CA GLU A 11 8.06 0.58 -7.29
C GLU A 11 6.58 0.96 -7.34
N LEU A 12 6.25 2.24 -7.10
CA LEU A 12 4.87 2.73 -7.17
C LEU A 12 4.30 2.60 -8.60
N GLU A 13 5.09 2.91 -9.63
CA GLU A 13 4.69 2.70 -11.02
C GLU A 13 4.44 1.23 -11.33
N LEU A 14 5.27 0.32 -10.81
CA LEU A 14 5.04 -1.13 -10.98
C LEU A 14 3.75 -1.58 -10.29
N ILE A 15 3.47 -1.08 -9.08
CA ILE A 15 2.23 -1.35 -8.36
C ILE A 15 1.02 -0.80 -9.15
N ARG A 16 1.15 0.40 -9.74
CA ARG A 16 0.13 1.02 -10.61
C ARG A 16 -0.11 0.19 -11.86
N LYS A 17 0.93 -0.36 -12.49
CA LYS A 17 0.77 -1.34 -13.58
C LYS A 17 0.02 -2.57 -13.10
N GLY A 18 0.30 -3.04 -11.88
CA GLY A 18 -0.33 -4.20 -11.28
C GLY A 18 -1.83 -4.03 -11.03
N ILE A 19 -2.30 -2.85 -10.61
CA ILE A 19 -3.75 -2.59 -10.46
C ILE A 19 -4.47 -2.42 -11.81
N ASN A 20 -3.75 -2.03 -12.86
CA ASN A 20 -4.29 -1.86 -14.21
C ASN A 20 -4.11 -3.12 -15.09
N GLY A 21 -3.48 -4.18 -14.59
CA GLY A 21 -3.23 -5.42 -15.34
C GLY A 21 -2.27 -5.27 -16.51
N LEU A 22 -1.31 -4.33 -16.44
CA LEU A 22 -0.38 -4.01 -17.53
C LEU A 22 0.93 -4.81 -17.41
N ASP A 23 1.58 -5.10 -18.55
CA ASP A 23 2.92 -5.70 -18.66
C ASP A 23 3.16 -7.00 -17.84
N GLY A 24 2.07 -7.72 -17.53
CA GLY A 24 2.08 -8.91 -16.69
C GLY A 24 2.30 -8.63 -15.19
N TYR A 25 2.19 -7.39 -14.75
CA TYR A 25 2.14 -7.04 -13.33
C TYR A 25 0.77 -7.34 -12.76
N ARG A 26 0.74 -7.73 -11.48
CA ARG A 26 -0.50 -8.07 -10.78
C ARG A 26 -0.49 -7.53 -9.36
N THR A 27 -1.51 -6.75 -9.04
CA THR A 27 -1.82 -6.34 -7.66
C THR A 27 -3.05 -7.11 -7.19
N ILE A 28 -2.92 -7.84 -6.08
CA ILE A 28 -3.98 -8.67 -5.51
C ILE A 28 -4.43 -8.03 -4.19
N ILE A 29 -5.73 -7.78 -4.04
CA ILE A 29 -6.30 -7.42 -2.74
C ILE A 29 -6.55 -8.71 -1.96
N SER A 30 -5.85 -8.89 -0.84
CA SER A 30 -5.83 -10.18 -0.14
C SER A 30 -7.23 -10.59 0.35
N ASN A 31 -7.58 -11.88 0.33
CA ASN A 31 -8.90 -12.34 0.79
C ASN A 31 -9.21 -12.03 2.27
N HIS A 32 -8.19 -11.83 3.12
CA HIS A 32 -8.36 -11.37 4.50
C HIS A 32 -8.95 -9.95 4.58
N TYR A 33 -8.79 -9.15 3.51
CA TYR A 33 -9.46 -7.87 3.32
C TYR A 33 -10.99 -8.02 3.31
N TYR A 34 -11.48 -8.94 2.47
CA TYR A 34 -12.91 -9.18 2.27
C TYR A 34 -13.58 -9.84 3.47
N ARG A 35 -12.86 -10.73 4.17
CA ARG A 35 -13.42 -11.50 5.28
C ARG A 35 -13.52 -10.75 6.61
N ASP A 36 -12.57 -9.87 6.91
CA ASP A 36 -12.45 -9.26 8.24
C ASP A 36 -12.63 -7.73 8.25
N ARG A 37 -12.67 -7.04 7.10
CA ARG A 37 -12.57 -5.56 7.06
C ARG A 37 -13.54 -4.83 6.15
N GLN A 38 -14.13 -5.50 5.17
CA GLN A 38 -15.10 -4.87 4.27
C GLN A 38 -16.40 -4.50 5.00
N SER A 39 -16.87 -5.34 5.94
CA SER A 39 -18.04 -5.07 6.78
C SER A 39 -17.78 -4.00 7.85
N ASP A 40 -16.57 -3.96 8.40
CA ASP A 40 -16.29 -3.20 9.63
C ASP A 40 -15.77 -1.78 9.37
N ARG A 41 -15.25 -1.50 8.16
CA ARG A 41 -14.61 -0.20 7.84
C ARG A 41 -15.16 0.50 6.59
N GLY A 42 -16.03 -0.16 5.83
CA GLY A 42 -16.72 0.47 4.70
C GLY A 42 -15.88 0.77 3.46
N TYR A 43 -14.63 0.29 3.39
CA TYR A 43 -13.78 0.45 2.20
C TYR A 43 -13.95 -0.72 1.23
N ASP A 44 -14.11 -0.40 -0.05
CA ASP A 44 -14.16 -1.37 -1.14
C ASP A 44 -12.88 -1.36 -1.98
N GLU A 45 -12.89 -2.15 -3.06
CA GLU A 45 -11.77 -2.23 -3.99
C GLU A 45 -11.47 -0.89 -4.67
N MET A 46 -12.48 -0.10 -4.99
CA MET A 46 -12.30 1.19 -5.66
C MET A 46 -11.55 2.18 -4.77
N ASP A 47 -11.77 2.16 -3.46
CA ASP A 47 -11.03 2.99 -2.51
C ASP A 47 -9.53 2.69 -2.54
N VAL A 48 -9.18 1.40 -2.60
CA VAL A 48 -7.78 0.94 -2.71
C VAL A 48 -7.17 1.37 -4.04
N LEU A 49 -7.89 1.18 -5.15
CA LEU A 49 -7.43 1.54 -6.49
C LEU A 49 -7.16 3.05 -6.60
N MET A 50 -8.09 3.87 -6.11
CA MET A 50 -7.96 5.33 -6.09
C MET A 50 -6.79 5.79 -5.23
N ALA A 51 -6.60 5.17 -4.06
CA ALA A 51 -5.50 5.51 -3.17
C ALA A 51 -4.13 5.16 -3.75
N ILE A 52 -4.01 4.04 -4.45
CA ILE A 52 -2.76 3.67 -5.15
C ILE A 52 -2.51 4.58 -6.35
N THR A 53 -3.57 4.95 -7.07
CA THR A 53 -3.49 5.82 -8.25
C THR A 53 -3.02 7.22 -7.86
N THR A 54 -3.63 7.82 -6.84
CA THR A 54 -3.36 9.21 -6.42
C THR A 54 -2.23 9.33 -5.40
N GLY A 55 -1.87 8.23 -4.75
CA GLY A 55 -1.00 8.24 -3.58
C GLY A 55 0.49 8.23 -3.87
N ARG A 56 1.24 8.14 -2.78
CA ARG A 56 2.70 8.01 -2.75
C ARG A 56 3.14 7.04 -1.66
N ILE A 57 4.29 6.41 -1.85
CA ILE A 57 4.92 5.62 -0.79
C ILE A 57 5.49 6.58 0.26
N VAL A 58 5.13 6.35 1.52
CA VAL A 58 5.54 7.18 2.67
C VAL A 58 6.46 6.46 3.64
N GLU A 59 6.47 5.12 3.62
CA GLU A 59 7.31 4.27 4.47
C GLU A 59 7.64 2.95 3.76
N GLY A 60 8.81 2.39 4.04
CA GLY A 60 9.24 1.07 3.58
C GLY A 60 9.74 0.20 4.73
N TYR A 61 9.40 -1.08 4.70
CA TYR A 61 9.91 -2.08 5.65
C TYR A 61 10.52 -3.24 4.88
N ASP A 62 11.82 -3.44 5.03
CA ASP A 62 12.54 -4.52 4.34
C ASP A 62 12.80 -5.69 5.31
N CYS A 63 13.04 -6.89 4.76
CA CYS A 63 13.18 -8.13 5.52
C CYS A 63 14.31 -8.10 6.57
N GLY A 64 15.25 -7.16 6.47
CA GLY A 64 16.38 -6.99 7.40
C GLY A 64 16.13 -6.06 8.60
N GLN A 65 15.01 -5.34 8.67
CA GLN A 65 14.77 -4.36 9.75
C GLN A 65 14.08 -4.95 11.00
N HIS A 66 13.64 -6.20 10.95
CA HIS A 66 13.08 -6.90 12.12
C HIS A 66 13.86 -8.22 12.36
N PRO A 67 14.84 -8.25 13.28
CA PRO A 67 15.63 -9.45 13.55
C PRO A 67 14.81 -10.62 14.12
N THR A 68 13.61 -10.35 14.65
CA THR A 68 12.75 -11.34 15.33
C THR A 68 11.46 -11.68 14.56
N GLN A 69 11.12 -10.94 13.50
CA GLN A 69 9.94 -11.23 12.66
C GLN A 69 10.38 -11.46 11.23
N ARG A 70 10.24 -12.71 10.76
CA ARG A 70 10.40 -13.11 9.36
C ARG A 70 9.34 -12.43 8.49
N ASN A 71 9.42 -11.12 8.25
CA ASN A 71 8.76 -10.56 7.08
C ASN A 71 9.47 -11.20 5.87
N ARG A 72 8.80 -12.17 5.25
CA ARG A 72 9.33 -12.87 4.07
C ARG A 72 9.47 -11.93 2.87
N ASP A 73 8.69 -10.84 2.88
CA ASP A 73 8.51 -9.92 1.78
C ASP A 73 8.66 -8.46 2.25
N PRO A 74 9.33 -7.58 1.47
CA PRO A 74 9.34 -6.15 1.70
C PRO A 74 7.92 -5.57 1.67
N LYS A 75 7.68 -4.50 2.44
CA LYS A 75 6.40 -3.78 2.48
C LYS A 75 6.61 -2.30 2.15
N ARG A 76 5.60 -1.72 1.49
CA ARG A 76 5.48 -0.29 1.22
C ARG A 76 4.16 0.20 1.79
N ILE A 77 4.20 1.34 2.47
CA ILE A 77 3.00 2.02 2.95
C ILE A 77 2.69 3.13 1.97
N ILE A 78 1.54 3.04 1.31
CA ILE A 78 1.04 4.08 0.41
C ILE A 78 0.03 4.92 1.18
N ILE A 79 0.12 6.24 1.04
CA ILE A 79 -0.94 7.18 1.43
C ILE A 79 -1.47 7.84 0.17
N GLY A 80 -2.79 7.79 -0.01
CA GLY A 80 -3.50 8.41 -1.13
C GLY A 80 -4.94 8.71 -0.77
N LYS A 81 -5.71 9.19 -1.75
CA LYS A 81 -7.12 9.52 -1.57
C LYS A 81 -8.01 8.37 -2.06
N ASP A 82 -9.04 8.06 -1.30
CA ASP A 82 -10.08 7.11 -1.72
C ASP A 82 -11.00 7.72 -2.80
N LYS A 83 -12.08 7.02 -3.16
CA LYS A 83 -13.01 7.48 -4.21
C LYS A 83 -13.83 8.72 -3.82
N TYR A 84 -13.85 9.08 -2.54
CA TYR A 84 -14.52 10.27 -2.01
C TYR A 84 -13.55 11.43 -1.77
N GLY A 85 -12.24 11.22 -1.99
CA GLY A 85 -11.21 12.23 -1.76
C GLY A 85 -10.61 12.22 -0.36
N GLU A 86 -10.99 11.26 0.48
CA GLU A 86 -10.51 11.13 1.86
C GLU A 86 -9.17 10.38 1.91
N TRP A 87 -8.28 10.80 2.80
CA TRP A 87 -6.98 10.15 2.94
C TRP A 87 -7.10 8.75 3.54
N VAL A 88 -6.41 7.79 2.92
CA VAL A 88 -6.33 6.41 3.39
C VAL A 88 -4.90 5.87 3.30
N VAL A 89 -4.62 4.87 4.13
CA VAL A 89 -3.34 4.16 4.19
C VAL A 89 -3.51 2.76 3.60
N VAL A 90 -2.66 2.42 2.64
CA VAL A 90 -2.67 1.15 1.91
C VAL A 90 -1.31 0.46 2.02
N PRO A 91 -1.15 -0.51 2.93
CA PRO A 91 0.06 -1.33 3.00
C PRO A 91 0.08 -2.40 1.90
N VAL A 92 1.15 -2.37 1.10
CA VAL A 92 1.41 -3.29 -0.02
C VAL A 92 2.64 -4.15 0.28
N ALA A 93 2.50 -5.46 0.17
CA ALA A 93 3.60 -6.42 0.24
C ALA A 93 4.14 -6.74 -1.16
N MET A 94 5.46 -6.73 -1.31
CA MET A 94 6.17 -7.00 -2.57
C MET A 94 6.51 -8.49 -2.65
N LYS A 95 5.63 -9.32 -3.22
CA LYS A 95 5.79 -10.79 -3.25
C LYS A 95 6.82 -11.27 -4.24
N SER A 96 6.87 -10.62 -5.39
CA SER A 96 7.87 -10.86 -6.43
C SER A 96 8.15 -9.56 -7.18
N SER A 97 8.97 -9.61 -8.22
CA SER A 97 9.20 -8.46 -9.10
C SER A 97 7.94 -8.02 -9.86
N LYS A 98 6.91 -8.86 -9.97
CA LYS A 98 5.67 -8.56 -10.72
C LYS A 98 4.38 -8.76 -9.95
N GLU A 99 4.44 -9.28 -8.72
CA GLU A 99 3.26 -9.54 -7.90
C GLU A 99 3.29 -8.76 -6.59
N PHE A 100 2.21 -8.03 -6.34
CA PHE A 100 2.01 -7.18 -5.18
C PHE A 100 0.72 -7.59 -4.47
N ILE A 101 0.72 -7.53 -3.13
CA ILE A 101 -0.46 -7.85 -2.34
C ILE A 101 -0.83 -6.66 -1.47
N VAL A 102 -2.02 -6.11 -1.68
CA VAL A 102 -2.65 -5.18 -0.74
C VAL A 102 -3.13 -5.98 0.45
N THR A 103 -2.59 -5.66 1.62
CA THR A 103 -2.88 -6.41 2.85
C THR A 103 -4.07 -5.83 3.62
N THR A 104 -4.28 -4.52 3.53
CA THR A 104 -5.40 -3.81 4.16
C THR A 104 -5.54 -2.39 3.59
N VAL A 105 -6.65 -1.73 3.94
CA VAL A 105 -6.81 -0.27 3.94
C VAL A 105 -7.30 0.20 5.31
N PHE A 106 -6.97 1.43 5.70
CA PHE A 106 -7.47 2.07 6.92
C PHE A 106 -7.29 3.60 6.88
N PRO A 107 -8.08 4.36 7.65
CA PRO A 107 -7.88 5.81 7.77
C PRO A 107 -6.57 6.13 8.52
N PRO A 108 -5.89 7.25 8.24
CA PRO A 108 -4.63 7.64 8.87
C PRO A 108 -4.83 8.17 10.31
N THR A 109 -5.42 7.38 11.21
CA THR A 109 -5.75 7.79 12.59
C THR A 109 -4.52 8.06 13.46
N ASP A 110 -3.37 7.46 13.14
CA ASP A 110 -2.10 7.78 13.78
C ASP A 110 -1.50 9.05 13.17
N LEU A 111 -1.98 10.21 13.65
CA LEU A 111 -1.55 11.52 13.16
C LEU A 111 -0.08 11.83 13.47
N LYS A 112 0.50 11.21 14.51
CA LYS A 112 1.94 11.36 14.78
C LYS A 112 2.77 10.75 13.67
N ARG A 113 2.31 9.61 13.14
CA ARG A 113 2.98 8.90 12.05
C ARG A 113 2.66 9.48 10.68
N TYR A 114 1.38 9.70 10.40
CA TYR A 114 0.88 10.01 9.06
C TYR A 114 0.53 11.47 8.82
N GLY A 115 0.33 12.27 9.87
CA GLY A 115 -0.18 13.65 9.74
C GLY A 115 0.68 14.54 8.83
N LYS A 116 2.00 14.33 8.84
CA LYS A 116 2.95 15.05 7.96
C LYS A 116 2.78 14.74 6.46
N TYR A 117 1.99 13.74 6.09
CA TYR A 117 1.75 13.35 4.70
C TYR A 117 0.36 13.76 4.19
N LEU A 118 -0.53 14.23 5.07
CA LEU A 118 -1.92 14.61 4.79
C LEU A 118 -2.04 16.06 4.31
N VAL A 119 -1.22 16.43 3.33
CA VAL A 119 -1.16 17.76 2.75
C VAL A 119 -1.34 17.64 1.25
N ASP A 120 -2.13 18.54 0.68
CA ASP A 120 -2.32 18.67 -0.77
C ASP A 120 -1.08 19.25 -1.46
#